data_AF-A0A5A7PHN0-F1
#
_entry.id   AF-A0A5A7PHN0-F1
#
_cell.length_a   1.000
_cell.length_b   1.000
_cell.length_c   1.000
_cell.angle_alpha   90.00
_cell.angle_beta   90.00
_cell.angle_gamma   90.00
#
_symmetry.space_group_name_H-M   'P 1'
#
loop_
_entity.id
_entity.type
_entity.pdbx_description
1 polymer ?
#
loop_
_entity_poly.entity_id
_entity_poly.type
_entity_poly.pdbx_seq_one_letter_code
_entity_poly.pdbx_strand_id
1 'polypeptide(L)'
;MVTKSWFRNLWTSSKKSNSQAHKSQIAVLAFEAASLITKLLHLWQSLTDKQVARLRDEITNSAGIKKLVSENDDYIGRLICTEMMENLSHVARAVSRLSKKCNDPLLRSFEQAYNNLIKK
;
A
#
# COMPACT_ATOMS: atom_id res chain seq x y z
N MET A 1 3.29 21.84 -26.67
CA MET A 1 2.57 20.72 -27.30
C MET A 1 3.41 19.45 -27.17
N VAL A 2 3.05 18.62 -26.16
CA VAL A 2 3.27 17.17 -25.99
C VAL A 2 4.71 16.60 -25.92
N THR A 3 5.15 16.39 -24.68
CA THR A 3 6.16 15.44 -24.18
C THR A 3 5.73 13.98 -24.35
N LYS A 4 5.91 13.40 -25.56
CA LYS A 4 5.62 11.96 -25.82
C LYS A 4 6.78 11.19 -26.46
N SER A 5 8.02 11.45 -26.04
CA SER A 5 9.18 10.74 -26.64
C SER A 5 9.95 9.82 -25.69
N TRP A 6 9.84 9.99 -24.37
CA TRP A 6 10.67 9.19 -23.47
C TRP A 6 10.17 7.74 -23.29
N PHE A 7 8.85 7.53 -23.25
CA PHE A 7 8.28 6.19 -23.03
C PHE A 7 8.35 5.25 -24.25
N ARG A 8 8.64 5.75 -25.46
CA ARG A 8 8.59 4.94 -26.69
C ARG A 8 9.88 4.16 -26.96
N ASN A 9 11.02 4.67 -26.50
CA ASN A 9 12.32 4.00 -26.65
C ASN A 9 12.50 2.80 -25.70
N LEU A 10 11.62 2.65 -24.71
CA LEU A 10 11.62 1.50 -23.82
C LEU A 10 11.08 0.22 -24.49
N TRP A 11 10.40 0.35 -25.63
CA TRP A 11 9.67 -0.77 -26.25
C TRP A 11 10.08 -1.12 -27.68
N THR A 12 11.10 -0.47 -28.24
CA THR A 12 11.63 -0.82 -29.56
C THR A 12 13.05 -1.37 -29.47
N SER A 13 13.17 -2.65 -29.13
CA SER A 13 14.30 -3.47 -29.58
C SER A 13 13.85 -4.92 -29.74
N SER A 14 13.63 -5.28 -30.99
CA SER A 14 13.28 -6.63 -31.45
C SER A 14 14.53 -7.52 -31.45
N LYS A 15 14.34 -8.78 -31.05
CA LYS A 15 15.29 -9.92 -31.05
C LYS A 15 16.47 -9.87 -30.07
N LYS A 16 16.20 -10.15 -28.78
CA LYS A 16 17.18 -10.82 -27.90
C LYS A 16 16.50 -11.66 -26.80
N SER A 17 17.11 -12.83 -26.60
CA SER A 17 16.75 -14.03 -25.84
C SER A 17 16.05 -13.83 -24.48
N ASN A 18 15.36 -14.90 -24.05
CA ASN A 18 14.72 -15.17 -22.74
C ASN A 18 15.28 -14.40 -21.51
N SER A 19 16.57 -14.08 -21.49
CA SER A 19 17.23 -13.28 -20.46
C SER A 19 16.72 -11.84 -20.34
N GLN A 20 16.33 -11.18 -21.44
CA GLN A 20 15.81 -9.80 -21.41
C GLN A 20 14.41 -9.75 -20.79
N ALA A 21 13.54 -10.71 -21.14
CA ALA A 21 12.21 -10.83 -20.56
C ALA A 21 12.26 -11.08 -19.04
N HIS A 22 13.18 -11.94 -18.59
CA HIS A 22 13.42 -12.20 -17.18
C HIS A 22 13.89 -10.95 -16.41
N LYS A 23 14.81 -10.17 -17.00
CA LYS A 23 15.25 -8.89 -16.40
C LYS A 23 14.10 -7.89 -16.27
N SER A 24 13.26 -7.75 -17.30
CA SER A 24 12.08 -6.90 -17.26
C SER A 24 11.08 -7.35 -16.18
N GLN A 25 10.87 -8.65 -16.02
CA GLN A 25 10.00 -9.19 -14.98
C GLN A 25 10.52 -8.87 -13.57
N ILE A 26 11.83 -9.03 -13.33
CA ILE A 26 12.44 -8.67 -12.04
C ILE A 26 12.27 -7.17 -11.78
N ALA A 27 12.50 -6.32 -12.78
CA ALA A 27 12.34 -4.87 -12.62
C ALA A 27 10.91 -4.47 -12.26
N VAL A 28 9.90 -5.09 -12.89
CA VAL A 28 8.49 -4.86 -12.54
C VAL A 28 8.18 -5.32 -11.12
N LEU A 29 8.63 -6.50 -10.71
CA LEU A 29 8.42 -7.00 -9.35
C LEU A 29 9.12 -6.14 -8.29
N ALA A 30 10.33 -5.66 -8.58
CA ALA A 30 11.06 -4.76 -7.69
C ALA A 30 10.33 -3.41 -7.54
N PHE A 31 9.79 -2.88 -8.63
CA PHE A 31 8.99 -1.66 -8.60
C PHE A 31 7.67 -1.85 -7.82
N GLU A 32 6.97 -2.96 -8.02
CA GLU A 32 5.78 -3.31 -7.25
C GLU A 32 6.10 -3.42 -5.75
N ALA A 33 7.17 -4.13 -5.39
CA ALA A 33 7.62 -4.27 -4.02
C ALA A 33 7.97 -2.91 -3.39
N ALA A 34 8.74 -2.08 -4.09
CA ALA A 34 9.09 -0.74 -3.63
C ALA A 34 7.83 0.13 -3.42
N SER A 35 6.87 0.09 -4.35
CA SER A 35 5.60 0.82 -4.22
C SER A 35 4.81 0.37 -2.98
N LEU A 36 4.74 -0.93 -2.70
CA LEU A 36 4.06 -1.45 -1.51
C LEU A 36 4.77 -1.07 -0.21
N ILE A 37 6.11 -1.13 -0.18
CA ILE A 37 6.92 -0.70 0.97
C ILE A 37 6.67 0.79 1.24
N THR A 38 6.67 1.63 0.21
CA THR A 38 6.38 3.07 0.34
C THR A 38 4.99 3.30 0.91
N LYS A 39 3.95 2.61 0.42
CA LYS A 39 2.59 2.72 0.97
C LYS A 39 2.52 2.30 2.44
N LEU A 40 3.20 1.22 2.81
CA LEU A 40 3.25 0.75 4.20
C LEU A 40 3.96 1.75 5.10
N LEU A 41 5.07 2.34 4.63
CA LEU A 41 5.81 3.36 5.36
C LEU A 41 4.95 4.61 5.59
N HIS A 42 4.20 5.06 4.58
CA HIS A 42 3.29 6.20 4.73
C HIS A 42 2.17 5.91 5.74
N LEU A 43 1.58 4.72 5.71
CA LEU A 43 0.58 4.30 6.69
C LEU A 43 1.17 4.24 8.10
N TRP A 44 2.39 3.74 8.25
CA TRP A 44 3.09 3.74 9.54
C TRP A 44 3.36 5.16 10.05
N GLN A 45 3.81 6.06 9.17
CA GLN A 45 4.10 7.44 9.53
C GLN A 45 2.85 8.24 9.92
N SER A 46 1.68 7.95 9.32
CA SER A 46 0.41 8.60 9.68
C SER A 46 -0.11 8.16 11.05
N LEU A 47 0.39 7.06 11.61
CA LEU A 47 0.05 6.54 12.93
C LEU A 47 0.91 7.11 14.07
N THR A 48 1.84 8.02 13.78
CA THR A 48 2.65 8.65 14.83
C THR A 48 1.78 9.55 15.73
N ASP A 49 2.12 9.64 17.02
CA ASP A 49 1.37 10.46 18.00
C ASP A 49 1.14 11.89 17.50
N LYS A 50 2.16 12.47 16.85
CA LYS A 50 2.06 13.81 16.25
C LYS A 50 0.98 13.88 15.16
N GLN A 51 0.92 12.89 14.27
CA GLN A 51 -0.07 12.87 13.18
C GLN A 51 -1.46 12.57 13.71
N VAL A 52 -1.57 11.65 14.68
CA VAL A 52 -2.85 11.33 15.34
C VAL A 52 -3.39 12.54 16.10
N ALA A 53 -2.54 13.26 16.86
CA ALA A 53 -2.94 14.48 17.57
C ALA A 53 -3.40 15.57 16.60
N ARG A 54 -2.68 15.77 15.49
CA ARG A 54 -3.08 16.69 14.43
C ARG A 54 -4.43 16.32 13.82
N LEU A 55 -4.65 15.04 13.51
CA LEU A 55 -5.91 14.56 12.94
C LEU A 55 -7.08 14.80 13.90
N ARG A 56 -6.88 14.57 15.21
CA ARG A 56 -7.89 14.85 16.24
C ARG A 56 -8.24 16.33 16.32
N ASP A 57 -7.26 17.22 16.21
CA ASP A 57 -7.50 18.66 16.15
C ASP A 57 -8.31 19.04 14.89
N GLU A 58 -7.94 18.51 13.72
CA GLU A 58 -8.66 18.73 12.46
C GLU A 58 -10.12 18.24 12.54
N ILE A 59 -10.38 17.08 13.15
CA ILE A 59 -11.73 16.54 13.41
C ILE A 59 -12.53 17.47 14.32
N THR A 60 -11.90 17.89 15.43
CA THR A 60 -12.56 18.74 16.45
C THR A 60 -12.96 20.10 15.88
N ASN A 61 -12.14 20.66 15.00
CA ASN A 61 -12.33 22.00 14.45
C ASN A 61 -13.13 22.02 13.15
N SER A 62 -13.35 20.87 12.51
CA SER A 62 -14.09 20.79 11.24
C SER A 62 -15.59 20.70 11.43
N ALA A 63 -16.29 21.81 11.17
CA ALA A 63 -17.75 21.82 11.11
C ALA A 63 -18.32 20.87 10.05
N GLY A 64 -17.58 20.63 8.96
CA GLY A 64 -17.98 19.70 7.89
C GLY A 64 -17.98 18.25 8.37
N ILE A 65 -16.93 17.82 9.07
CA ILE A 65 -16.85 16.46 9.63
C ILE A 65 -17.98 16.25 10.64
N LYS A 66 -18.19 17.23 11.54
CA LYS A 66 -19.24 17.15 12.55
C LYS A 66 -20.65 17.04 11.97
N LYS A 67 -20.95 17.84 10.94
CA LYS A 67 -22.28 17.88 10.32
C LYS A 67 -22.55 16.75 9.33
N LEU A 68 -21.54 16.26 8.62
CA LEU A 68 -21.72 15.26 7.56
C LEU A 68 -21.42 13.83 8.00
N VAL A 69 -20.60 13.64 9.04
CA VAL A 69 -20.20 12.31 9.52
C VAL A 69 -20.81 12.01 10.88
N SER A 70 -20.43 12.76 11.92
CA SER A 70 -20.95 12.60 13.29
C SER A 70 -20.41 13.69 14.22
N GLU A 71 -21.15 14.07 15.25
CA GLU A 71 -20.64 14.89 16.35
C GLU A 71 -19.91 14.08 17.44
N ASN A 72 -19.95 12.74 17.36
CA ASN A 72 -19.28 11.85 18.31
C ASN A 72 -17.85 11.55 17.84
N ASP A 73 -16.87 12.17 18.49
CA ASP A 73 -15.45 12.01 18.16
C ASP A 73 -14.97 10.55 18.30
N ASP A 74 -15.50 9.77 19.26
CA ASP A 74 -15.14 8.35 19.42
C ASP A 74 -15.64 7.52 18.24
N TYR A 75 -16.83 7.85 17.70
CA TYR A 75 -17.36 7.21 16.51
C TYR A 75 -16.49 7.52 15.29
N ILE A 76 -16.11 8.79 15.09
CA ILE A 76 -15.21 9.19 14.00
C ILE A 76 -13.86 8.49 14.13
N GLY A 77 -13.31 8.41 15.34
CA GLY A 77 -12.07 7.68 15.62
C GLY A 77 -12.15 6.21 15.21
N ARG A 78 -13.21 5.50 15.59
CA ARG A 78 -13.42 4.10 15.18
C ARG A 78 -13.56 3.96 13.67
N LEU A 79 -14.24 4.89 13.01
CA LEU A 79 -14.39 4.90 11.55
C LEU A 79 -13.02 5.03 10.85
N ILE A 80 -12.19 5.97 11.31
CA ILE A 80 -10.83 6.17 10.79
C ILE A 80 -9.97 4.94 11.04
N CYS A 81 -9.99 4.36 12.24
CA CYS A 81 -9.24 3.14 12.53
C CYS A 81 -9.64 1.99 11.60
N THR A 82 -10.95 1.84 11.33
CA THR A 82 -11.47 0.83 10.42
C THR A 82 -10.93 1.04 9.00
N GLU A 83 -10.98 2.27 8.50
CA GLU A 83 -10.42 2.65 7.19
C GLU A 83 -8.90 2.40 7.10
N MET A 84 -8.14 2.71 8.15
CA MET A 84 -6.70 2.44 8.20
C MET A 84 -6.38 0.94 8.20
N MET A 85 -7.19 0.14 8.92
CA MET A 85 -7.08 -1.32 8.91
C MET A 85 -7.41 -1.91 7.54
N GLU A 86 -8.43 -1.39 6.85
CA GLU A 86 -8.76 -1.80 5.48
C GLU A 86 -7.61 -1.47 4.51
N ASN A 87 -7.03 -0.29 4.61
CA ASN A 87 -5.84 0.08 3.84
C ASN A 87 -4.65 -0.87 4.08
N LEU A 88 -4.42 -1.27 5.33
CA LEU A 88 -3.42 -2.29 5.66
C LEU A 88 -3.75 -3.65 5.03
N SER A 89 -5.02 -4.06 5.06
CA SER A 89 -5.50 -5.31 4.44
C SER A 89 -5.26 -5.32 2.92
N HIS A 90 -5.47 -4.19 2.24
CA HIS A 90 -5.16 -4.06 0.82
C HIS A 90 -3.67 -4.25 0.52
N VAL A 91 -2.79 -3.67 1.32
CA VAL A 91 -1.33 -3.89 1.19
C VAL A 91 -0.99 -5.35 1.45
N ALA A 92 -1.56 -5.97 2.49
CA ALA A 92 -1.32 -7.38 2.82
C ALA A 92 -1.75 -8.33 1.70
N ARG A 93 -2.89 -8.09 1.03
CA ARG A 93 -3.31 -8.87 -0.14
C ARG A 93 -2.31 -8.76 -1.30
N ALA A 94 -1.76 -7.56 -1.54
CA ALA A 94 -0.75 -7.36 -2.57
C ALA A 94 0.57 -8.08 -2.21
N VAL A 95 1.00 -8.00 -0.95
CA VAL A 95 2.17 -8.73 -0.44
C VAL A 95 1.95 -10.25 -0.54
N SER A 96 0.76 -10.75 -0.23
CA SER A 96 0.41 -12.19 -0.38
C SER A 96 0.54 -12.69 -1.82
N ARG A 97 0.25 -11.83 -2.81
CA ARG A 97 0.43 -12.17 -4.23
C ARG A 97 1.91 -12.19 -4.63
N LEU A 98 2.72 -11.27 -4.10
CA LEU A 98 4.16 -11.27 -4.33
C LEU A 98 4.85 -12.45 -3.63
N SER A 99 4.42 -12.78 -2.42
CA SER A 99 5.05 -13.80 -1.59
C SER A 99 4.97 -15.20 -2.21
N LYS A 100 3.90 -15.50 -2.94
CA LYS A 100 3.73 -16.74 -3.73
C LYS A 100 4.82 -16.93 -4.79
N LYS A 101 5.48 -15.85 -5.23
CA LYS A 101 6.59 -15.87 -6.21
C LYS A 101 7.97 -15.96 -5.56
N CYS A 102 8.08 -15.88 -4.23
CA CYS A 102 9.36 -16.01 -3.52
C CYS A 102 9.86 -17.46 -3.58
N ASN A 103 11.17 -17.67 -3.44
CA ASN A 103 11.75 -19.02 -3.31
C ASN A 103 11.76 -19.52 -1.86
N ASP A 104 11.80 -18.59 -0.90
CA ASP A 104 11.79 -18.89 0.53
C ASP A 104 10.40 -19.40 0.98
N PRO A 105 10.32 -20.63 1.55
CA PRO A 105 9.07 -21.19 2.07
C PRO A 105 8.40 -20.33 3.16
N LEU A 106 9.19 -19.68 4.02
CA LEU A 106 8.67 -18.81 5.07
C LEU A 106 7.96 -17.60 4.47
N LEU A 107 8.54 -16.99 3.43
CA LEU A 107 7.90 -15.88 2.73
C LEU A 107 6.61 -16.32 2.05
N ARG A 108 6.58 -17.49 1.40
CA ARG A 108 5.35 -18.04 0.79
C ARG A 108 4.20 -18.22 1.78
N SER A 109 4.51 -18.46 3.06
CA SER A 109 3.52 -18.61 4.13
C SER A 109 2.91 -17.30 4.65
N PHE A 110 3.31 -16.14 4.11
CA PHE A 110 2.85 -14.82 4.55
C PHE A 110 1.32 -14.71 4.67
N GLU A 111 0.56 -15.17 3.67
CA GLU A 111 -0.91 -15.08 3.67
C GLU A 111 -1.52 -15.82 4.85
N GLN A 112 -1.00 -17.01 5.17
CA GLN A 112 -1.43 -17.79 6.32
C GLN A 112 -1.07 -17.10 7.64
N ALA A 113 0.17 -16.59 7.75
CA ALA A 113 0.62 -15.87 8.94
C ALA A 113 -0.22 -14.61 9.20
N TYR A 114 -0.49 -13.82 8.16
CA TYR A 114 -1.33 -12.63 8.24
C TYR A 114 -2.77 -12.98 8.62
N ASN A 115 -3.37 -14.00 7.99
CA ASN A 115 -4.72 -14.45 8.32
C ASN A 115 -4.84 -14.94 9.77
N ASN A 116 -3.79 -15.57 10.32
CA ASN A 116 -3.76 -15.97 11.72
C ASN A 116 -3.62 -14.78 12.67
N LEU A 117 -2.91 -13.72 12.26
CA LEU A 117 -2.74 -12.49 13.03
C LEU A 117 -4.07 -11.74 13.20
N ILE A 118 -4.87 -11.61 12.13
CA ILE A 118 -6.12 -10.84 12.15
C ILE A 118 -7.32 -11.60 12.74
N LYS A 119 -7.19 -12.91 12.97
CA LYS A 119 -8.24 -13.75 13.58
C LYS A 119 -8.23 -13.73 15.11
N LYS A 120 -7.16 -13.23 15.71
CA LYS A 120 -7.03 -13.00 17.16
C LYS A 120 -7.50 -11.61 17.50
#